data_AF-A0A3B9YUR9-F1
#
_entry.id   AF-A0A3B9YUR9-F1
#
_cell.length_a   1.000
_cell.length_b   1.000
_cell.length_c   1.000
_cell.angle_alpha   90.00
_cell.angle_beta   90.00
_cell.angle_gamma   90.00
#
_symmetry.space_group_name_H-M   'P 1'
#
loop_
_entity.id
_entity.type
_entity.pdbx_description
1 polymer ?
#
loop_
_entity_poly.entity_id
_entity_poly.type
_entity_poly.pdbx_seq_one_letter_code
_entity_poly.pdbx_strand_id
1 'polypeptide(L)'
;MSLDTVSQAGLLSPQRRAFFGQAALSATAIALLAGTQGALASKAFAAGGDMAGDVSILNTALGLEHEAIAAYELGAKSGLLKCGVLDVAVLFQSHHKGHRDALIG
;
A
#
# COMPACT_ATOMS: atom_id res chain seq x y z
N MET A 1 -39.55 -31.03 53.10
CA MET A 1 -38.68 -32.22 52.95
C MET A 1 -37.93 -32.04 51.65
N SER A 2 -36.61 -32.16 51.73
CA SER A 2 -35.54 -31.63 50.87
C SER A 2 -35.68 -31.84 49.35
N LEU A 3 -35.12 -30.89 48.57
CA LEU A 3 -34.54 -31.13 47.24
C LEU A 3 -33.28 -30.26 47.07
N ASP A 4 -32.14 -30.88 47.40
CA ASP A 4 -30.95 -31.02 46.55
C ASP A 4 -30.44 -29.82 45.73
N THR A 5 -29.39 -29.21 46.28
CA THR A 5 -28.07 -29.01 45.66
C THR A 5 -27.98 -29.05 44.13
N VAL A 6 -27.87 -27.88 43.49
CA VAL A 6 -27.05 -27.71 42.28
C VAL A 6 -26.07 -26.56 42.50
N SER A 7 -24.81 -26.94 42.38
CA SER A 7 -23.59 -26.18 42.67
C SER A 7 -23.46 -24.92 41.80
N GLN A 8 -23.28 -23.77 42.48
CA GLN A 8 -22.76 -22.53 41.91
C GLN A 8 -21.28 -22.68 41.54
N ALA A 9 -21.00 -23.25 40.36
CA ALA A 9 -19.66 -23.30 39.81
C ALA A 9 -19.65 -22.83 38.35
N GLY A 10 -20.12 -21.61 38.14
CA GLY A 10 -20.02 -20.96 36.85
C GLY A 10 -19.73 -19.48 37.02
N LEU A 11 -18.48 -19.10 37.31
CA LEU A 11 -18.01 -17.76 36.93
C LEU A 11 -16.49 -17.51 36.95
N LEU A 12 -15.62 -18.51 36.79
CA LEU A 12 -14.22 -18.26 36.48
C LEU A 12 -13.78 -19.16 35.33
N SER A 13 -14.27 -18.83 34.13
CA SER A 13 -13.84 -19.41 32.87
C SER A 13 -12.30 -19.29 32.73
N PRO A 14 -11.56 -20.41 32.58
CA PRO A 14 -10.13 -20.38 32.25
C PRO A 14 -9.84 -19.60 30.97
N GLN A 15 -10.84 -19.49 30.10
CA GLN A 15 -10.78 -18.76 28.82
C GLN A 15 -10.33 -17.30 28.97
N ARG A 16 -10.72 -16.58 30.04
CA ARG A 16 -10.31 -15.19 30.24
C ARG A 16 -8.85 -15.03 30.65
N ARG A 17 -8.30 -16.02 31.37
CA ARG A 17 -6.88 -16.00 31.80
C ARG A 17 -5.96 -16.49 30.70
N ALA A 18 -6.45 -17.38 29.84
CA ALA A 18 -5.76 -17.79 28.62
C ALA A 18 -5.58 -16.64 27.62
N PHE A 19 -6.51 -15.67 27.56
CA PHE A 19 -6.41 -14.52 26.66
C PHE A 19 -5.14 -13.66 26.91
N PHE A 20 -4.73 -13.48 28.17
CA PHE A 20 -3.48 -12.77 28.49
C PHE A 20 -2.22 -13.63 28.31
N GLY A 21 -2.33 -14.97 28.35
CA GLY A 21 -1.21 -15.89 28.12
C GLY A 21 -0.98 -16.25 26.64
N GLN A 22 -1.96 -15.97 25.77
CA GLN A 22 -1.94 -16.33 24.35
C GLN A 22 -1.99 -15.12 23.41
N ALA A 23 -2.09 -13.89 23.94
CA ALA A 23 -2.02 -12.68 23.14
C ALA A 23 -0.58 -12.44 22.68
N ALA A 24 -0.27 -12.80 21.43
CA ALA A 24 0.92 -12.30 20.76
C ALA A 24 0.74 -10.81 20.47
N LEU A 25 1.51 -9.94 21.12
CA LEU A 25 1.59 -8.54 20.72
C LEU A 25 2.38 -8.44 19.41
N SER A 26 1.98 -7.53 18.54
CA SER A 26 2.81 -7.17 17.39
C SER A 26 4.14 -6.58 17.87
N ALA A 27 5.22 -6.80 17.12
CA ALA A 27 6.52 -6.20 17.42
C ALA A 27 6.45 -4.67 17.55
N THR A 28 5.54 -4.04 16.79
CA THR A 28 5.23 -2.61 16.91
C THR A 28 4.57 -2.27 18.25
N ALA A 29 3.61 -3.05 18.73
CA ALA A 29 2.98 -2.84 20.04
C ALA A 29 3.98 -3.03 21.20
N ILE A 30 4.90 -4.00 21.08
CA ILE A 30 5.99 -4.19 22.05
C ILE A 30 6.93 -2.99 22.03
N ALA A 31 7.31 -2.50 20.84
CA ALA A 31 8.14 -1.29 20.73
C ALA A 31 7.43 -0.09 21.37
N LEU A 32 6.14 0.11 21.09
CA LEU A 32 5.31 1.18 21.66
C LEU A 32 5.33 1.16 23.19
N LEU A 33 5.15 -0.03 23.78
CA LEU A 33 5.23 -0.21 25.22
C LEU A 33 6.64 -0.03 25.78
N ALA A 34 7.67 -0.43 25.04
CA ALA A 34 9.07 -0.37 25.45
C ALA A 34 9.73 1.01 25.24
N GLY A 35 9.02 2.00 24.70
CA GLY A 35 9.59 3.33 24.42
C GLY A 35 10.56 3.37 23.23
N THR A 36 10.68 2.30 22.43
CA THR A 36 11.73 2.14 21.40
C THR A 36 11.28 2.54 19.99
N GLN A 37 10.32 3.46 19.88
CA GLN A 37 9.63 3.78 18.60
C GLN A 37 10.59 4.42 17.63
N GLY A 38 11.40 5.34 18.16
CA GLY A 38 12.48 5.96 17.40
C GLY A 38 13.50 4.92 16.94
N ALA A 39 13.87 3.95 17.77
CA ALA A 39 14.82 2.91 17.37
C ALA A 39 14.24 1.97 16.30
N LEU A 40 12.96 1.58 16.39
CA LEU A 40 12.30 0.77 15.37
C LEU A 40 12.11 1.54 14.06
N ALA A 41 11.69 2.81 14.13
CA ALA A 41 11.56 3.68 12.97
C ALA A 41 12.93 3.94 12.30
N SER A 42 13.97 4.20 13.09
CA SER A 42 15.34 4.32 12.60
C SER A 42 15.85 3.02 12.01
N LYS A 43 15.44 1.86 12.52
CA LYS A 43 15.82 0.55 11.97
C LYS A 43 15.07 0.21 10.69
N ALA A 44 13.82 0.66 10.54
CA ALA A 44 13.06 0.57 9.29
C ALA A 44 13.63 1.52 8.23
N PHE A 45 14.04 2.73 8.62
CA PHE A 45 14.76 3.65 7.74
C PHE A 45 16.16 3.12 7.38
N ALA A 46 16.88 2.55 8.34
CA ALA A 46 18.20 1.92 8.15
C ALA A 46 18.14 0.54 7.49
N ALA A 47 16.94 -0.07 7.35
CA ALA A 47 16.76 -1.27 6.54
C ALA A 47 17.03 -0.99 5.06
N GLY A 48 17.13 0.30 4.67
CA GLY A 48 17.49 0.75 3.34
C GLY A 48 16.36 0.47 2.36
N GLY A 49 15.72 1.52 1.84
CA GLY A 49 14.88 1.36 0.65
C GLY A 49 15.72 0.76 -0.48
N ASP A 50 15.11 -0.09 -1.31
CA ASP A 50 15.77 -0.62 -2.50
C ASP A 50 15.84 0.48 -3.57
N MET A 51 16.81 1.37 -3.44
CA MET A 51 16.99 2.48 -4.37
C MET A 51 17.25 1.99 -5.80
N ALA A 52 17.87 0.82 -5.98
CA ALA A 52 18.06 0.23 -7.29
C ALA A 52 16.72 -0.23 -7.88
N GLY A 53 15.87 -0.85 -7.06
CA GLY A 53 14.48 -1.18 -7.39
C GLY A 53 13.66 0.05 -7.76
N ASP A 54 13.72 1.11 -6.96
CA ASP A 54 12.99 2.36 -7.23
C ASP A 54 13.44 2.99 -8.56
N VAL A 55 14.74 3.06 -8.84
CA VAL A 55 15.28 3.54 -10.12
C VAL A 55 14.82 2.66 -11.29
N SER A 56 14.76 1.34 -11.11
CA SER A 56 14.24 0.41 -12.13
C SER A 56 12.77 0.67 -12.45
N ILE A 57 11.95 0.92 -11.43
CA ILE A 57 10.53 1.27 -11.58
C ILE A 57 10.39 2.59 -12.34
N LEU A 58 11.14 3.62 -11.96
CA LEU A 58 11.07 4.94 -12.61
C LEU A 58 11.52 4.89 -14.07
N ASN A 59 12.55 4.12 -14.39
CA ASN A 59 12.98 3.91 -15.78
C ASN A 59 11.95 3.13 -16.61
N THR A 60 11.29 2.14 -16.00
CA THR A 60 10.18 1.42 -16.64
C THR A 60 9.01 2.37 -16.92
N ALA A 61 8.64 3.19 -15.93
CA ALA A 61 7.60 4.21 -16.10
C ALA A 61 7.96 5.18 -17.24
N LEU A 62 9.20 5.68 -17.27
CA LEU A 62 9.65 6.60 -18.33
C LEU A 62 9.54 5.97 -19.73
N GLY A 63 9.92 4.70 -19.89
CA GLY A 63 9.72 3.98 -21.14
C GLY A 63 8.25 3.87 -21.54
N LEU A 64 7.38 3.54 -20.58
CA LEU A 64 5.93 3.45 -20.81
C LEU A 64 5.29 4.81 -21.17
N GLU A 65 5.78 5.92 -20.62
CA GLU A 65 5.29 7.25 -20.98
C GLU A 65 5.62 7.59 -22.45
N HIS A 66 6.79 7.16 -22.96
CA HIS A 66 7.12 7.31 -24.38
C HIS A 66 6.19 6.50 -25.28
N GLU A 67 5.93 5.24 -24.93
CA GLU A 67 5.00 4.37 -25.67
C GLU A 67 3.57 4.93 -25.65
N ALA A 68 3.10 5.43 -24.50
CA ALA A 68 1.79 6.06 -24.39
C ALA A 68 1.67 7.32 -25.27
N ILE A 69 2.66 8.20 -25.24
CA ILE A 69 2.69 9.40 -26.09
C ILE A 69 2.63 9.02 -27.57
N ALA A 70 3.40 8.02 -27.99
CA ALA A 70 3.43 7.54 -29.37
C ALA A 70 2.10 6.89 -29.79
N ALA A 71 1.50 6.06 -28.93
CA ALA A 71 0.22 5.41 -29.20
C ALA A 71 -0.92 6.44 -29.36
N TYR A 72 -1.01 7.42 -28.47
CA TYR A 72 -2.00 8.50 -28.60
C TYR A 72 -1.73 9.40 -29.81
N GLU A 73 -0.48 9.68 -30.14
CA GLU A 73 -0.11 10.44 -31.36
C GLU A 73 -0.59 9.71 -32.62
N LEU A 74 -0.27 8.41 -32.72
CA LEU A 74 -0.69 7.57 -33.83
C LEU A 74 -2.22 7.51 -33.93
N GLY A 75 -2.90 7.29 -32.80
CA GLY A 75 -4.36 7.27 -32.72
C GLY A 75 -4.98 8.59 -33.19
N ALA A 76 -4.49 9.72 -32.68
CA ALA A 76 -4.98 11.04 -33.04
C ALA A 76 -4.79 11.36 -34.53
N LYS A 77 -3.66 10.95 -35.12
CA LYS A 77 -3.33 11.18 -36.54
C LYS A 77 -3.92 10.16 -37.50
N SER A 78 -4.42 9.03 -37.01
CA SER A 78 -4.94 7.94 -37.85
C SER A 78 -6.24 8.28 -38.61
N GLY A 79 -6.99 9.29 -38.16
CA GLY A 79 -8.34 9.58 -38.65
C GLY A 79 -9.43 8.62 -38.14
N LEU A 80 -9.07 7.64 -37.30
CA LEU A 80 -10.02 6.71 -36.66
C LEU A 80 -10.76 7.37 -35.50
N LEU A 81 -10.08 8.25 -34.74
CA LEU A 81 -10.68 9.01 -33.63
C LEU A 81 -11.32 10.30 -34.16
N LYS A 82 -12.54 10.61 -33.69
CA LYS A 82 -13.34 11.74 -34.18
C LYS A 82 -14.02 12.48 -33.04
N CYS A 83 -14.28 13.77 -33.24
CA CYS A 83 -15.02 14.63 -32.33
C CYS A 83 -14.46 14.53 -30.89
N GLY A 84 -15.32 14.43 -29.87
CA GLY A 84 -14.90 14.40 -28.47
C GLY A 84 -13.95 13.27 -28.09
N VAL A 85 -13.91 12.15 -28.84
CA VAL A 85 -12.94 11.08 -28.55
C VAL A 85 -11.52 11.52 -28.95
N LEU A 86 -11.38 12.27 -30.03
CA LEU A 86 -10.09 12.86 -30.42
C LEU A 86 -9.63 13.88 -29.37
N ASP A 87 -10.54 14.72 -28.87
CA ASP A 87 -10.22 15.72 -27.86
C ASP A 87 -9.72 15.06 -26.55
N VAL A 88 -10.38 13.98 -26.11
CA VAL A 88 -9.94 13.19 -24.95
C VAL A 88 -8.59 12.51 -25.19
N ALA A 89 -8.36 11.96 -26.39
CA ALA A 89 -7.08 11.36 -26.74
C ALA A 89 -5.92 12.36 -26.70
N VAL A 90 -6.13 13.58 -27.22
CA VAL A 90 -5.15 14.67 -27.14
C VAL A 90 -4.92 15.11 -25.69
N LEU A 91 -5.99 15.18 -24.88
CA LEU A 91 -5.88 15.50 -23.47
C LEU A 91 -5.03 14.45 -22.72
N PHE A 92 -5.31 13.16 -22.90
CA PHE A 92 -4.54 12.10 -22.24
C PHE A 92 -3.10 12.06 -22.72
N GLN A 93 -2.85 12.32 -24.01
CA GLN A 93 -1.48 12.51 -24.49
C GLN A 93 -0.75 13.63 -23.75
N SER A 94 -1.42 14.76 -23.47
CA SER A 94 -0.83 15.86 -22.71
C SER A 94 -0.47 15.46 -21.27
N HIS A 95 -1.26 14.60 -20.64
CA HIS A 95 -0.96 14.07 -19.30
C HIS A 95 0.30 13.19 -19.32
N HIS A 96 0.41 12.29 -20.29
CA HIS A 96 1.61 11.45 -20.45
C HIS A 96 2.87 12.27 -20.71
N LYS A 97 2.77 13.37 -21.48
CA LYS A 97 3.87 14.35 -21.63
C LYS A 97 4.26 14.95 -20.28
N GLY A 98 3.27 15.35 -19.47
CA GLY A 98 3.50 15.86 -18.11
C GLY A 98 4.17 14.84 -17.19
N HIS A 99 3.76 13.57 -17.23
CA HIS A 99 4.38 12.50 -16.45
C HIS A 99 5.84 12.27 -16.85
N ARG A 100 6.11 12.15 -18.16
CA ARG A 100 7.48 12.03 -18.68
C ARG A 100 8.35 13.18 -18.19
N ASP A 101 7.86 14.41 -18.30
CA ASP A 101 8.60 15.61 -17.93
C ASP A 101 8.89 15.65 -16.42
N ALA A 102 8.00 15.11 -15.59
CA ALA A 102 8.22 14.94 -14.15
C ALA A 102 9.21 13.80 -13.80
N LEU A 103 9.35 12.78 -14.66
CA LEU A 103 10.28 11.66 -14.44
C LEU A 103 11.72 11.99 -14.85
N ILE A 104 11.91 12.95 -15.76
CA ILE A 104 13.24 13.40 -16.21
C ILE A 104 13.80 14.60 -15.42
N GLY A 105 12.98 15.21 -14.55
CA GLY A 105 13.23 16.51 -13.90
C GLY A 105 13.37 16.43 -12.38
#